data_AF-A0A6V7T1I1-F1
#
_entry.id   AF-A0A6V7T1I1-F1
#
_cell.length_a   1.000
_cell.length_b   1.000
_cell.length_c   1.000
_cell.angle_alpha   90.00
_cell.angle_beta   90.00
_cell.angle_gamma   90.00
#
_symmetry.space_group_name_H-M   'P 1'
#
loop_
_entity.id
_entity.type
_entity.pdbx_description
1 polymer ?
#
loop_
_entity_poly.entity_id
_entity_poly.type
_entity_poly.pdbx_seq_one_letter_code
_entity_poly.pdbx_strand_id
1 'polypeptide(L)'
;MGKPNELRYIMGLLNKRVWNNINNKKVKFFSSDNNSTANNSININRYVNDKSDQAQKNELKRFSIFRYDSQNNKRPRMQTFEVDIDNCGPMVLDVLIKIKDEIDSTLSFRRSCREGICGSCAMNINGKNGLACLTEVNKNKNEITEIHPLPNLYIMKDLVADLTNFYNQYKSIDPWLKRKTKKEKGQKEFYQSIEDRKKLDGLYECIMCASCSTSCPSYWWNPEYYLGPATLMQAYRWIVDTRDEYTQERLMDINDTMKLYRCHGIMNCSVCCPKGLDPAKAIKHMKELVQENFSKDNIKVHANYIKDKMENAEKTIDKEK
;
A
#
# COMPACT_ATOMS: atom_id res chain seq x y z
N MET A 1 -49.71 -4.89 6.82
CA MET A 1 -49.89 -3.46 7.18
C MET A 1 -48.64 -2.98 7.91
N GLY A 2 -47.99 -1.91 7.43
CA GLY A 2 -46.77 -1.32 8.01
C GLY A 2 -45.97 -0.60 6.92
N LYS A 3 -46.09 0.72 6.82
CA LYS A 3 -45.69 1.56 5.66
C LYS A 3 -44.17 1.91 5.66
N PRO A 4 -43.45 1.85 4.51
CA PRO A 4 -42.04 2.26 4.42
C PRO A 4 -41.78 3.76 4.15
N ASN A 5 -42.77 4.64 4.31
CA ASN A 5 -42.72 6.00 3.72
C ASN A 5 -42.41 7.18 4.66
N GLU A 6 -42.13 6.98 5.96
CA GLU A 6 -41.83 8.12 6.85
C GLU A 6 -40.36 8.55 6.89
N LEU A 7 -39.41 7.63 6.67
CA LEU A 7 -37.97 7.95 6.70
C LEU A 7 -37.50 8.81 5.51
N ARG A 8 -38.16 8.68 4.35
CA ARG A 8 -37.88 9.54 3.18
C ARG A 8 -38.36 10.98 3.35
N TYR A 9 -39.40 11.20 4.16
CA TYR A 9 -39.94 12.55 4.39
C TYR A 9 -39.06 13.36 5.35
N ILE A 10 -38.48 12.71 6.36
CA ILE A 10 -37.59 13.34 7.35
C ILE A 10 -36.25 13.75 6.73
N MET A 11 -35.67 12.93 5.85
CA MET A 11 -34.42 13.29 5.14
C MET A 11 -34.61 14.42 4.11
N GLY A 12 -35.79 14.56 3.52
CA GLY A 12 -36.11 15.66 2.60
C GLY A 12 -36.21 17.03 3.27
N LEU A 13 -36.68 17.09 4.52
CA LEU A 13 -36.82 18.32 5.29
C LEU A 13 -35.48 18.84 5.84
N LEU A 14 -34.55 17.94 6.18
CA LEU A 14 -33.22 18.31 6.67
C LEU A 14 -32.34 18.89 5.55
N ASN A 15 -32.43 18.37 4.32
CA ASN A 15 -31.65 18.89 3.19
C ASN A 15 -32.10 20.27 2.71
N LYS A 16 -33.39 20.64 2.84
CA LYS A 16 -33.87 22.00 2.50
C LYS A 16 -33.41 23.07 3.50
N ARG A 17 -33.23 22.74 4.79
CA ARG A 17 -32.75 23.70 5.80
C ARG A 17 -31.27 24.02 5.68
N VAL A 18 -30.45 23.05 5.24
CA VAL A 18 -29.00 23.26 5.07
C VAL A 18 -28.72 24.09 3.81
N TRP A 19 -29.49 23.92 2.74
CA TRP A 19 -29.25 24.63 1.47
C TRP A 19 -29.65 26.12 1.51
N ASN A 20 -30.70 26.49 2.24
CA ASN A 20 -31.12 27.90 2.36
C ASN A 20 -30.20 28.75 3.26
N ASN A 21 -29.37 28.14 4.12
CA ASN A 21 -28.45 28.86 5.01
C ASN A 21 -27.11 29.24 4.36
N ILE A 22 -26.84 28.78 3.13
CA ILE A 22 -25.58 29.05 2.42
C ILE A 22 -25.67 30.28 1.50
N ASN A 23 -26.88 30.69 1.09
CA ASN A 23 -27.08 31.76 0.11
C ASN A 23 -27.35 33.16 0.67
N ASN A 24 -27.19 33.41 1.98
CA ASN A 24 -27.54 34.70 2.58
C ASN A 24 -26.41 35.43 3.34
N LYS A 25 -25.15 35.21 2.97
CA LYS A 25 -24.05 36.11 3.35
C LYS A 25 -23.62 36.97 2.17
N LYS A 26 -24.21 38.16 2.06
CA LYS A 26 -23.69 39.26 1.23
C LYS A 26 -22.27 39.58 1.67
N VAL A 27 -21.28 39.22 0.86
CA VAL A 27 -19.91 39.73 0.98
C VAL A 27 -19.89 41.09 0.27
N LYS A 28 -19.75 42.18 1.04
CA LYS A 28 -19.50 43.51 0.50
C LYS A 28 -18.04 43.61 0.09
N PHE A 29 -17.78 43.80 -1.20
CA PHE A 29 -16.49 44.25 -1.71
C PHE A 29 -16.38 45.76 -1.45
N PHE A 30 -15.35 46.18 -0.69
CA PHE A 30 -14.90 47.57 -0.68
C PHE A 30 -13.74 47.68 -1.66
N SER A 31 -13.95 48.38 -2.77
CA SER A 31 -12.86 48.92 -3.58
C SER A 31 -12.46 50.28 -3.01
N SER A 32 -11.17 50.51 -2.81
CA SER A 32 -10.62 51.84 -2.59
C SER A 32 -9.62 52.11 -3.70
N ASP A 33 -10.05 52.87 -4.70
CA ASP A 33 -9.15 53.64 -5.56
C ASP A 33 -9.31 55.10 -5.15
N ASN A 34 -8.21 55.73 -4.74
CA ASN A 34 -7.85 57.08 -5.22
C ASN A 34 -6.42 57.46 -4.82
N ASN A 35 -5.75 58.02 -5.82
CA ASN A 35 -4.36 58.44 -5.92
C ASN A 35 -4.07 59.82 -5.29
N SER A 36 -2.76 60.17 -5.27
CA SER A 36 -2.12 61.51 -5.24
C SER A 36 -1.76 62.07 -3.84
N THR A 37 -0.61 62.71 -3.56
CA THR A 37 0.58 63.13 -4.34
C THR A 37 1.69 63.63 -3.38
N ALA A 38 2.96 63.50 -3.81
CA ALA A 38 4.08 64.46 -3.71
C ALA A 38 4.96 64.63 -2.44
N ASN A 39 6.26 64.34 -2.65
CA ASN A 39 7.51 65.08 -2.32
C ASN A 39 7.84 65.35 -0.83
N ASN A 40 9.08 65.34 -0.31
CA ASN A 40 10.43 65.48 -0.89
C ASN A 40 11.45 65.13 0.22
N SER A 41 12.65 64.66 -0.15
CA SER A 41 13.98 65.12 0.33
C SER A 41 15.02 64.01 0.46
N ILE A 42 16.13 64.28 -0.22
CA ILE A 42 17.35 63.51 -0.37
C ILE A 42 18.24 63.70 0.86
N ASN A 43 18.89 62.64 1.33
CA ASN A 43 20.19 62.79 1.98
C ASN A 43 21.11 61.62 1.60
N ILE A 44 22.19 61.98 0.90
CA ILE A 44 23.28 61.11 0.46
C ILE A 44 24.41 61.22 1.49
N ASN A 45 24.86 60.09 2.04
CA ASN A 45 26.24 59.82 2.46
C ASN A 45 26.30 58.33 2.86
N ARG A 46 26.88 57.46 2.02
CA ARG A 46 28.32 57.10 1.89
C ARG A 46 28.69 55.86 2.72
N TYR A 47 28.96 54.79 1.97
CA TYR A 47 29.95 53.73 2.20
C TYR A 47 30.03 53.07 3.59
N VAL A 48 29.59 51.79 3.67
CA VAL A 48 30.48 50.64 3.96
C VAL A 48 29.92 49.43 3.21
N ASN A 49 30.82 48.62 2.66
CA ASN A 49 30.59 47.33 2.01
C ASN A 49 29.67 46.41 2.82
N ASP A 50 28.54 46.00 2.23
CA ASP A 50 27.89 44.73 2.56
C ASP A 50 27.67 43.94 1.27
N LYS A 51 28.76 43.37 0.76
CA LYS A 51 28.76 42.23 -0.17
C LYS A 51 28.99 40.93 0.59
N SER A 52 28.33 40.75 1.74
CA SER A 52 28.32 39.48 2.48
C SER A 52 26.93 39.00 2.92
N ASP A 53 25.85 39.72 2.61
CA ASP A 53 24.47 39.29 2.89
C ASP A 53 23.84 38.53 1.71
N GLN A 54 24.63 37.70 1.04
CA GLN A 54 24.09 36.47 0.44
C GLN A 54 24.27 35.34 1.46
N ALA A 55 23.64 35.47 2.62
CA ALA A 55 23.15 34.28 3.29
C ALA A 55 22.15 33.64 2.33
N GLN A 56 22.60 32.66 1.54
CA GLN A 56 21.71 31.71 0.88
C GLN A 56 20.69 31.30 1.94
N LYS A 57 19.46 31.79 1.81
CA LYS A 57 18.34 31.23 2.53
C LYS A 57 18.29 29.78 2.04
N ASN A 58 18.85 28.85 2.83
CA ASN A 58 18.64 27.43 2.62
C ASN A 58 17.14 27.20 2.81
N GLU A 59 16.37 27.38 1.72
CA GLU A 59 14.95 27.10 1.73
C GLU A 59 14.81 25.62 2.09
N LEU A 60 14.29 25.36 3.29
CA LEU A 60 14.07 24.01 3.79
C LEU A 60 12.90 23.39 3.02
N LYS A 61 13.03 22.11 2.69
CA LYS A 61 11.94 21.37 2.05
C LYS A 61 10.96 20.91 3.13
N ARG A 62 9.66 21.07 2.86
CA ARG A 62 8.59 20.65 3.77
C ARG A 62 8.12 19.22 3.49
N PHE A 63 7.96 18.45 4.56
CA PHE A 63 7.41 17.10 4.58
C PHE A 63 6.24 17.04 5.55
N SER A 64 5.05 16.67 5.07
CA SER A 64 3.85 16.48 5.89
C SER A 64 3.70 14.99 6.18
N ILE A 65 3.92 14.58 7.42
CA ILE A 65 4.02 13.18 7.83
C ILE A 65 2.86 12.82 8.76
N PHE A 66 2.21 11.70 8.48
CA PHE A 66 1.16 11.15 9.32
C PHE A 66 1.71 10.73 10.70
N ARG A 67 1.05 11.21 11.77
CA ARG A 67 1.37 10.93 13.16
C ARG A 67 0.19 10.32 13.88
N TYR A 68 0.45 9.25 14.62
CA TYR A 68 -0.53 8.58 15.46
C TYR A 68 0.17 7.73 16.51
N ASP A 69 -0.38 7.63 17.71
CA ASP A 69 0.11 6.74 18.75
C ASP A 69 -1.08 6.01 19.38
N SER A 70 -1.11 4.69 19.25
CA SER A 70 -2.20 3.86 19.79
C SER A 70 -2.27 3.87 21.31
N GLN A 71 -1.18 4.22 22.00
CA GLN A 71 -1.13 4.23 23.46
C GLN A 71 -1.62 5.55 24.07
N ASN A 72 -1.52 6.62 23.30
CA ASN A 72 -1.87 7.96 23.74
C ASN A 72 -3.10 8.37 22.96
N ASN A 73 -4.30 8.41 23.59
CA ASN A 73 -5.67 8.67 23.05
C ASN A 73 -5.88 9.93 22.16
N LYS A 74 -4.88 10.33 21.39
CA LYS A 74 -4.85 11.46 20.46
C LYS A 74 -5.33 10.99 19.10
N ARG A 75 -6.08 11.85 18.44
CA ARG A 75 -6.53 11.61 17.06
C ARG A 75 -5.32 11.66 16.10
N PRO A 76 -5.35 10.88 15.01
CA PRO A 76 -4.37 11.01 13.95
C PRO A 76 -4.26 12.45 13.43
N ARG A 77 -3.04 12.87 13.09
CA ARG A 77 -2.77 14.22 12.56
C ARG A 77 -1.64 14.19 11.56
N MET A 78 -1.57 15.19 10.70
CA MET A 78 -0.38 15.47 9.89
C MET A 78 0.54 16.41 10.67
N GLN A 79 1.85 16.17 10.61
CA GLN A 79 2.87 17.04 11.15
C GLN A 79 3.84 17.44 10.06
N THR A 80 4.08 18.74 9.92
CA THR A 80 5.06 19.27 8.98
C THR A 80 6.45 19.30 9.63
N PHE A 81 7.44 18.81 8.88
CA PHE A 81 8.86 18.92 9.19
C PHE A 81 9.56 19.68 8.07
N GLU A 82 10.50 20.53 8.44
CA GLU A 82 11.32 21.28 7.49
C GLU A 82 12.73 20.70 7.53
N VAL A 83 13.25 20.30 6.37
CA VAL A 83 14.52 19.58 6.27
C VAL A 83 15.39 20.20 5.20
N ASP A 84 16.67 20.40 5.52
CA ASP A 84 17.68 20.77 4.53
C ASP A 84 18.01 19.55 3.68
N ILE A 85 17.46 19.50 2.47
CA ILE A 85 17.66 18.39 1.52
C ILE A 85 19.02 18.46 0.81
N ASP A 86 19.70 19.61 0.86
CA ASP A 86 21.05 19.75 0.27
C ASP A 86 22.11 19.10 1.19
N ASN A 87 21.80 18.98 2.48
CA ASN A 87 22.57 18.22 3.49
C ASN A 87 21.84 16.93 3.94
N CYS A 88 21.21 16.23 3.00
CA CYS A 88 20.52 14.97 3.23
C CYS A 88 20.77 14.00 2.07
N GLY A 89 20.65 12.69 2.33
CA GLY A 89 20.65 11.69 1.26
C GLY A 89 19.47 11.89 0.29
N PRO A 90 19.56 11.34 -0.93
CA PRO A 90 18.61 11.63 -2.01
C PRO A 90 17.25 10.96 -1.85
N MET A 91 17.10 9.99 -0.95
CA MET A 91 15.89 9.18 -0.80
C MET A 91 15.00 9.68 0.34
N VAL A 92 13.69 9.43 0.23
CA VAL A 92 12.72 9.75 1.28
C VAL A 92 13.07 9.05 2.59
N LEU A 93 13.66 7.85 2.56
CA LEU A 93 14.14 7.19 3.77
C LEU A 93 15.24 7.98 4.48
N ASP A 94 16.15 8.62 3.74
CA ASP A 94 17.23 9.42 4.33
C ASP A 94 16.65 10.62 5.09
N VAL A 95 15.62 11.26 4.51
CA VAL A 95 14.86 12.34 5.16
C VAL A 95 14.18 11.85 6.43
N LEU A 96 13.51 10.69 6.39
CA LEU A 96 12.84 10.14 7.58
C LEU A 96 13.83 9.82 8.71
N ILE A 97 15.00 9.30 8.38
CA ILE A 97 16.08 9.05 9.34
C ILE A 97 16.60 10.38 9.90
N LYS A 98 16.89 11.36 9.04
CA LYS A 98 17.36 12.69 9.47
C LYS A 98 16.36 13.38 10.40
N ILE A 99 15.07 13.36 10.06
CA ILE A 99 14.01 13.88 10.94
C ILE A 99 14.05 13.17 12.29
N LYS A 100 14.15 11.83 12.30
CA LYS A 100 14.15 11.05 13.54
C LYS A 100 15.39 11.34 14.40
N ASP A 101 16.56 11.44 13.79
CA ASP A 101 17.82 11.54 14.53
C ASP A 101 18.10 12.98 15.00
N GLU A 102 17.70 13.98 14.23
CA GLU A 102 18.06 15.39 14.48
C GLU A 102 16.89 16.27 14.95
N ILE A 103 15.63 15.92 14.65
CA ILE A 103 14.47 16.80 14.88
C ILE A 103 13.46 16.21 15.87
N ASP A 104 12.95 15.01 15.62
CA ASP A 104 11.92 14.36 16.43
C ASP A 104 12.13 12.84 16.49
N SER A 105 12.84 12.41 17.53
CA SER A 105 13.12 10.99 17.80
C SER A 105 11.89 10.13 18.11
N THR A 106 10.72 10.74 18.32
CA THR A 106 9.46 10.01 18.54
C THR A 106 8.87 9.43 17.24
N LEU A 107 9.27 9.98 16.07
CA LEU A 107 8.83 9.50 14.77
C LEU A 107 9.16 8.01 14.57
N SER A 108 8.15 7.23 14.19
CA SER A 108 8.27 5.78 14.05
C SER A 108 7.92 5.29 12.64
N PHE A 109 8.82 4.47 12.07
CA PHE A 109 8.68 3.81 10.77
C PHE A 109 9.54 2.54 10.74
N ARG A 110 9.20 1.59 9.86
CA ARG A 110 10.01 0.38 9.66
C ARG A 110 11.07 0.62 8.58
N ARG A 111 12.30 0.16 8.81
CA ARG A 111 13.41 0.16 7.84
C ARG A 111 14.43 -0.91 8.18
N SER A 112 15.14 -1.40 7.16
CA SER A 112 16.28 -2.32 7.36
C SER A 112 17.34 -2.17 6.27
N CYS A 113 17.12 -2.70 5.06
CA CYS A 113 18.17 -2.90 4.06
C CYS A 113 18.61 -1.66 3.27
N ARG A 114 17.87 -0.54 3.31
CA ARG A 114 18.14 0.72 2.55
C ARG A 114 18.34 0.63 1.01
N GLU A 115 18.19 -0.55 0.40
CA GLU A 115 18.36 -0.77 -1.04
C GLU A 115 17.18 -1.49 -1.72
N GLY A 116 16.03 -1.53 -1.05
CA GLY A 116 14.78 -2.01 -1.65
C GLY A 116 14.64 -3.53 -1.81
N ILE A 117 15.38 -4.34 -1.04
CA ILE A 117 15.27 -5.80 -1.07
C ILE A 117 14.44 -6.40 0.07
N CYS A 118 14.39 -5.77 1.25
CA CYS A 118 13.68 -6.32 2.42
C CYS A 118 12.18 -6.00 2.49
N GLY A 119 11.72 -5.00 1.73
CA GLY A 119 10.31 -4.57 1.73
C GLY A 119 9.82 -3.81 2.97
N SER A 120 10.63 -3.62 4.01
CA SER A 120 10.15 -3.09 5.31
C SER A 120 9.66 -1.64 5.29
N CYS A 121 10.24 -0.78 4.45
CA CYS A 121 9.93 0.67 4.40
C CYS A 121 8.83 1.01 3.39
N ALA A 122 7.90 0.08 3.16
CA ALA A 122 6.74 0.32 2.31
C ALA A 122 5.78 1.31 2.98
N MET A 123 5.43 2.36 2.25
CA MET A 123 4.52 3.42 2.71
C MET A 123 3.90 4.14 1.52
N ASN A 124 2.98 5.07 1.76
CA ASN A 124 2.38 5.91 0.74
C ASN A 124 3.07 7.28 0.71
N ILE A 125 3.64 7.65 -0.42
CA ILE A 125 4.38 8.89 -0.64
C ILE A 125 3.72 9.63 -1.79
N ASN A 126 3.20 10.83 -1.55
CA ASN A 126 2.42 11.62 -2.52
C ASN A 126 1.30 10.82 -3.19
N GLY A 127 0.55 10.04 -2.42
CA GLY A 127 -0.58 9.24 -2.91
C GLY A 127 -0.19 7.91 -3.56
N LYS A 128 1.11 7.63 -3.81
CA LYS A 128 1.58 6.37 -4.40
C LYS A 128 2.27 5.48 -3.38
N ASN A 129 1.88 4.21 -3.33
CA ASN A 129 2.60 3.22 -2.53
C ASN A 129 3.98 2.94 -3.16
N GLY A 130 5.00 2.87 -2.33
CA GLY A 130 6.37 2.58 -2.74
C GLY A 130 7.28 2.28 -1.55
N LEU A 131 8.58 2.11 -1.81
CA LEU A 131 9.58 1.94 -0.75
C LEU A 131 10.27 3.27 -0.53
N ALA A 132 10.27 3.79 0.70
CA ALA A 132 10.93 5.06 1.00
C ALA A 132 12.42 5.09 0.62
N CYS A 133 13.10 3.94 0.67
CA CYS A 133 14.52 3.82 0.27
C CYS A 133 14.77 3.83 -1.24
N LEU A 134 13.75 3.71 -2.07
CA LEU A 134 13.85 3.78 -3.53
C LEU A 134 13.10 5.00 -4.10
N THR A 135 12.41 5.77 -3.26
CA THR A 135 11.69 6.96 -3.69
C THR A 135 12.58 8.17 -3.51
N GLU A 136 12.98 8.80 -4.62
CA GLU A 136 13.75 10.03 -4.60
C GLU A 136 12.95 11.19 -3.98
N VAL A 137 13.65 12.07 -3.29
CA VAL A 137 13.09 13.30 -2.76
C VAL A 137 12.79 14.26 -3.91
N ASN A 138 11.56 14.76 -3.95
CA ASN A 138 11.22 15.87 -4.83
C ASN A 138 12.00 17.13 -4.39
N LYS A 139 12.89 17.60 -5.26
CA LYS A 139 13.78 18.74 -5.01
C LYS A 139 13.06 20.10 -5.08
N ASN A 140 11.81 20.15 -5.55
CA ASN A 140 11.04 21.39 -5.57
C ASN A 140 10.65 21.81 -4.14
N LYS A 141 11.37 22.80 -3.59
CA LYS A 141 11.21 23.33 -2.23
C LYS A 141 9.84 23.98 -1.98
N ASN A 142 9.14 24.41 -3.04
CA ASN A 142 7.81 24.99 -2.95
C ASN A 142 6.69 23.95 -2.72
N GLU A 143 6.93 22.69 -3.09
CA GLU A 143 5.97 21.62 -2.93
C GLU A 143 6.12 20.96 -1.55
N ILE A 144 5.03 20.40 -1.03
CA ILE A 144 5.06 19.60 0.22
C ILE A 144 5.03 18.13 -0.18
N THR A 145 5.91 17.33 0.42
CA THR A 145 5.86 15.87 0.24
C THR A 145 5.01 15.28 1.35
N GLU A 146 3.93 14.61 0.99
CA GLU A 146 3.02 13.96 1.94
C GLU A 146 3.39 12.49 2.12
N ILE A 147 3.49 12.05 3.38
CA ILE A 147 3.90 10.69 3.74
C ILE A 147 2.86 10.10 4.69
N HIS A 148 2.25 8.99 4.26
CA HIS A 148 1.24 8.24 4.98
C HIS A 148 1.68 6.78 5.15
N PRO A 149 1.15 6.06 6.17
CA PRO A 149 1.28 4.61 6.21
C PRO A 149 0.64 3.94 4.99
N LEU A 150 0.87 2.65 4.81
CA LEU A 150 0.15 1.88 3.78
C LEU A 150 -1.37 1.99 3.98
N PRO A 151 -2.16 2.23 2.91
CA PRO A 151 -3.60 2.49 3.03
C PRO A 151 -4.40 1.31 3.58
N ASN A 152 -5.49 1.65 4.29
CA ASN A 152 -6.52 0.73 4.76
C ASN A 152 -5.99 -0.44 5.62
N LEU A 153 -5.01 -0.15 6.48
CA LEU A 153 -4.51 -1.04 7.51
C LEU A 153 -4.70 -0.41 8.88
N TYR A 154 -4.76 -1.24 9.92
CA TYR A 154 -4.69 -0.75 11.29
C TYR A 154 -3.30 -0.17 11.56
N ILE A 155 -3.26 1.06 12.07
CA ILE A 155 -2.01 1.75 12.36
C ILE A 155 -1.62 1.50 13.80
N MET A 156 -0.43 0.95 14.02
CA MET A 156 0.11 0.72 15.35
C MET A 156 0.70 2.01 15.93
N LYS A 157 1.55 2.69 15.14
CA LYS A 157 2.17 3.97 15.50
C LYS A 157 2.76 4.64 14.26
N ASP A 158 2.46 5.92 14.06
CA ASP A 158 2.94 6.75 12.94
C ASP A 158 2.84 6.03 11.59
N LEU A 159 3.97 5.68 10.96
CA LEU A 159 4.02 5.02 9.65
C LEU A 159 4.06 3.48 9.74
N VAL A 160 3.85 2.92 10.94
CA VAL A 160 3.90 1.49 11.22
C VAL A 160 2.49 0.90 11.21
N ALA A 161 2.13 0.23 10.12
CA ALA A 161 0.88 -0.51 9.99
C ALA A 161 0.99 -1.96 10.50
N ASP A 162 -0.12 -2.56 10.89
CA ASP A 162 -0.22 -3.99 11.18
C ASP A 162 -0.35 -4.79 9.86
N LEU A 163 0.55 -5.76 9.67
CA LEU A 163 0.60 -6.65 8.50
C LEU A 163 0.27 -8.11 8.85
N THR A 164 -0.26 -8.37 10.04
CA THR A 164 -0.57 -9.73 10.51
C THR A 164 -1.51 -10.47 9.56
N ASN A 165 -2.62 -9.84 9.15
CA ASN A 165 -3.54 -10.44 8.19
C ASN A 165 -2.86 -10.73 6.83
N PHE A 166 -2.04 -9.79 6.34
CA PHE A 166 -1.30 -9.96 5.09
C PHE A 166 -0.38 -11.19 5.14
N TYR A 167 0.33 -11.40 6.25
CA TYR A 167 1.19 -12.58 6.42
C TYR A 167 0.39 -13.87 6.63
N ASN A 168 -0.75 -13.82 7.33
CA ASN A 168 -1.63 -14.97 7.49
C ASN A 168 -2.20 -15.45 6.15
N GLN A 169 -2.57 -14.52 5.26
CA GLN A 169 -3.00 -14.85 3.89
C GLN A 169 -1.86 -15.45 3.06
N TYR A 170 -0.63 -14.95 3.20
CA TYR A 170 0.52 -15.58 2.55
C TYR A 170 0.77 -17.00 3.07
N LYS A 171 0.61 -17.22 4.39
CA LYS A 171 0.74 -18.56 4.98
C LYS A 171 -0.33 -19.52 4.47
N SER A 172 -1.56 -19.04 4.24
CA SER A 172 -2.71 -19.89 3.89
C SER A 172 -2.64 -20.54 2.50
N ILE A 173 -1.74 -20.09 1.64
CA ILE A 173 -1.50 -20.67 0.30
C ILE A 173 -0.41 -21.75 0.30
N ASP A 174 0.06 -22.18 1.47
CA ASP A 174 1.16 -23.14 1.66
C ASP A 174 2.39 -22.80 0.78
N PRO A 175 3.11 -21.69 1.03
CA PRO A 175 4.10 -21.16 0.11
C PRO A 175 5.46 -21.89 0.20
N TRP A 176 5.44 -23.21 0.07
CA TRP A 176 6.61 -24.08 0.00
C TRP A 176 6.39 -25.20 -1.02
N LEU A 177 7.47 -25.85 -1.44
CA LEU A 177 7.42 -26.95 -2.42
C LEU A 177 6.71 -28.17 -1.82
N LYS A 178 5.64 -28.63 -2.46
CA LYS A 178 4.91 -29.83 -2.04
C LYS A 178 5.04 -30.93 -3.09
N ARG A 179 5.38 -32.14 -2.66
CA ARG A 179 5.53 -33.33 -3.50
C ARG A 179 4.84 -34.52 -2.87
N LYS A 180 4.20 -35.33 -3.69
CA LYS A 180 3.61 -36.63 -3.36
C LYS A 180 4.67 -37.74 -3.48
N THR A 181 5.60 -37.57 -4.42
CA THR A 181 6.71 -38.50 -4.65
C THR A 181 7.90 -38.21 -3.75
N LYS A 182 8.51 -39.28 -3.21
CA LYS A 182 9.80 -39.21 -2.53
C LYS A 182 10.92 -39.28 -3.57
N LYS A 183 12.08 -38.69 -3.25
CA LYS A 183 13.28 -38.83 -4.08
C LYS A 183 13.66 -40.29 -4.23
N GLU A 184 14.06 -40.67 -5.44
CA GLU A 184 14.64 -41.98 -5.71
C GLU A 184 16.00 -42.12 -5.01
N LYS A 185 16.41 -43.36 -4.74
CA LYS A 185 17.68 -43.65 -4.08
C LYS A 185 18.84 -43.17 -4.97
N GLY A 186 19.64 -42.23 -4.47
CA GLY A 186 20.75 -41.62 -5.21
C GLY A 186 20.41 -40.33 -5.96
N GLN A 187 19.13 -39.94 -6.02
CA GLN A 187 18.70 -38.68 -6.62
C GLN A 187 19.08 -37.51 -5.71
N LYS A 188 19.91 -36.59 -6.22
CA LYS A 188 20.35 -35.39 -5.50
C LYS A 188 19.35 -34.26 -5.62
N GLU A 189 19.26 -33.64 -6.79
CA GLU A 189 18.45 -32.45 -7.06
C GLU A 189 17.18 -32.83 -7.84
N PHE A 190 16.14 -31.99 -7.75
CA PHE A 190 14.98 -32.12 -8.63
C PHE A 190 15.28 -31.45 -9.96
N TYR A 191 15.13 -32.20 -11.04
CA TYR A 191 15.32 -31.68 -12.39
C TYR A 191 14.27 -30.59 -12.71
N GLN A 192 14.72 -29.52 -13.34
CA GLN A 192 13.87 -28.46 -13.91
C GLN A 192 14.58 -27.92 -15.14
N SER A 193 13.87 -27.85 -16.27
CA SER A 193 14.42 -27.28 -17.51
C SER A 193 14.64 -25.77 -17.37
N ILE A 194 15.47 -25.18 -18.23
CA ILE A 194 15.70 -23.73 -18.26
C ILE A 194 14.39 -23.00 -18.61
N GLU A 195 13.63 -23.56 -19.55
CA GLU A 195 12.35 -23.06 -20.01
C GLU A 195 11.31 -23.03 -18.87
N ASP A 196 11.26 -24.09 -18.06
CA ASP A 196 10.38 -24.14 -16.90
C ASP A 196 10.81 -23.20 -15.79
N ARG A 197 12.11 -23.11 -15.51
CA ARG A 197 12.65 -22.17 -14.51
C ARG A 197 12.32 -20.73 -14.90
N LYS A 198 12.39 -20.40 -16.19
CA LYS A 198 12.10 -19.05 -16.71
C LYS A 198 10.64 -18.62 -16.48
N LYS A 199 9.70 -19.57 -16.34
CA LYS A 199 8.30 -19.26 -15.97
C LYS A 199 8.17 -18.63 -14.58
N LEU A 200 9.19 -18.79 -13.73
CA LEU A 200 9.20 -18.20 -12.39
C LEU A 200 9.71 -16.75 -12.38
N ASP A 201 10.39 -16.30 -13.43
CA ASP A 201 10.90 -14.93 -13.51
C ASP A 201 9.74 -13.93 -13.53
N GLY A 202 9.88 -12.87 -12.73
CA GLY A 202 8.80 -11.92 -12.47
C GLY A 202 7.82 -12.35 -11.37
N LEU A 203 8.04 -13.50 -10.73
CA LEU A 203 7.22 -14.01 -9.62
C LEU A 203 8.02 -14.16 -8.31
N TYR A 204 9.18 -14.81 -8.35
CA TYR A 204 9.95 -15.13 -7.12
C TYR A 204 10.67 -13.90 -6.53
N GLU A 205 10.82 -12.82 -7.30
CA GLU A 205 11.47 -11.58 -6.90
C GLU A 205 10.59 -10.72 -5.97
N CYS A 206 9.37 -11.18 -5.66
CA CYS A 206 8.48 -10.52 -4.72
C CYS A 206 9.11 -10.46 -3.32
N ILE A 207 9.22 -9.25 -2.78
CA ILE A 207 9.82 -8.98 -1.47
C ILE A 207 8.78 -8.88 -0.34
N MET A 208 7.53 -9.26 -0.60
CA MET A 208 6.43 -9.24 0.37
C MET A 208 6.25 -7.89 1.12
N CYS A 209 6.39 -6.78 0.40
CA CYS A 209 6.27 -5.42 0.95
C CYS A 209 4.83 -4.89 1.12
N ALA A 210 3.82 -5.65 0.68
CA ALA A 210 2.40 -5.29 0.72
C ALA A 210 1.95 -4.04 -0.08
N SER A 211 2.84 -3.31 -0.78
CA SER A 211 2.50 -2.11 -1.56
C SER A 211 1.37 -2.37 -2.56
N CYS A 212 1.42 -3.50 -3.28
CA CYS A 212 0.42 -3.85 -4.28
C CYS A 212 -0.95 -4.19 -3.66
N SER A 213 -0.99 -4.96 -2.56
CA SER A 213 -2.25 -5.31 -1.89
C SER A 213 -2.92 -4.09 -1.28
N THR A 214 -2.15 -3.24 -0.61
CA THR A 214 -2.64 -2.02 0.03
C THR A 214 -2.89 -0.87 -0.96
N SER A 215 -2.61 -1.06 -2.25
CA SER A 215 -3.06 -0.15 -3.32
C SER A 215 -4.37 -0.59 -3.98
N CYS A 216 -4.84 -1.81 -3.69
CA CYS A 216 -5.94 -2.45 -4.40
C CYS A 216 -7.27 -2.16 -3.70
N PRO A 217 -8.22 -1.46 -4.35
CA PRO A 217 -9.52 -1.18 -3.73
C PRO A 217 -10.29 -2.45 -3.34
N SER A 218 -10.22 -3.53 -4.13
CA SER A 218 -10.85 -4.81 -3.75
C SER A 218 -10.34 -5.35 -2.42
N TYR A 219 -9.06 -5.13 -2.12
CA TYR A 219 -8.43 -5.53 -0.86
C TYR A 219 -8.82 -4.60 0.29
N TRP A 220 -9.05 -3.32 0.02
CA TRP A 220 -9.55 -2.39 1.04
C TRP A 220 -10.93 -2.79 1.56
N TRP A 221 -11.80 -3.24 0.65
CA TRP A 221 -13.18 -3.58 0.98
C TRP A 221 -13.37 -5.00 1.52
N ASN A 222 -12.45 -5.92 1.23
CA ASN A 222 -12.57 -7.33 1.61
C ASN A 222 -11.24 -7.92 2.12
N PRO A 223 -10.52 -7.27 3.04
CA PRO A 223 -9.18 -7.70 3.44
C PRO A 223 -9.17 -9.07 4.13
N GLU A 224 -10.27 -9.51 4.74
CA GLU A 224 -10.39 -10.80 5.42
C GLU A 224 -10.48 -11.97 4.43
N TYR A 225 -11.13 -11.75 3.28
CA TYR A 225 -11.47 -12.83 2.35
C TYR A 225 -10.67 -12.78 1.05
N TYR A 226 -10.49 -11.60 0.47
CA TYR A 226 -9.70 -11.45 -0.75
C TYR A 226 -8.21 -11.53 -0.42
N LEU A 227 -7.53 -12.54 -0.98
CA LEU A 227 -6.11 -12.80 -0.69
C LEU A 227 -5.18 -11.66 -1.11
N GLY A 228 -5.61 -10.85 -2.07
CA GLY A 228 -4.85 -9.73 -2.57
C GLY A 228 -3.76 -10.12 -3.59
N PRO A 229 -3.26 -9.14 -4.35
CA PRO A 229 -2.33 -9.36 -5.45
C PRO A 229 -0.99 -9.97 -5.05
N ALA A 230 -0.42 -9.62 -3.89
CA ALA A 230 0.85 -10.20 -3.45
C ALA A 230 0.73 -11.71 -3.23
N THR A 231 -0.26 -12.12 -2.42
CA THR A 231 -0.53 -13.52 -2.09
C THR A 231 -0.91 -14.30 -3.33
N LEU A 232 -1.78 -13.77 -4.19
CA LEU A 232 -2.17 -14.46 -5.41
C LEU A 232 -0.99 -14.63 -6.38
N MET A 233 -0.13 -13.63 -6.55
CA MET A 233 1.08 -13.81 -7.37
C MET A 233 2.00 -14.91 -6.82
N GLN A 234 2.12 -15.03 -5.50
CA GLN A 234 2.85 -16.13 -4.87
C GLN A 234 2.14 -17.48 -5.01
N ALA A 235 0.81 -17.53 -4.96
CA ALA A 235 0.06 -18.75 -5.26
C ALA A 235 0.35 -19.20 -6.70
N TYR A 236 0.31 -18.26 -7.66
CA TYR A 236 0.64 -18.53 -9.05
C TYR A 236 2.08 -19.06 -9.22
N ARG A 237 3.04 -18.46 -8.50
CA ARG A 237 4.45 -18.91 -8.46
C ARG A 237 4.61 -20.38 -8.07
N TRP A 238 3.75 -20.92 -7.21
CA TRP A 238 3.77 -22.33 -6.84
C TRP A 238 2.98 -23.20 -7.81
N ILE A 239 1.86 -22.69 -8.33
CA ILE A 239 1.03 -23.38 -9.34
C ILE A 239 1.83 -23.72 -10.61
N VAL A 240 2.71 -22.81 -11.04
CA VAL A 240 3.49 -22.98 -12.29
C VAL A 240 4.90 -23.55 -12.10
N ASP A 241 5.33 -23.83 -10.85
CA ASP A 241 6.61 -24.49 -10.61
C ASP A 241 6.51 -25.98 -10.93
N THR A 242 7.21 -26.43 -11.98
CA THR A 242 7.14 -27.83 -12.43
C THR A 242 7.64 -28.86 -11.43
N ARG A 243 8.26 -28.42 -10.34
CA ARG A 243 8.69 -29.29 -9.25
C ARG A 243 7.60 -29.53 -8.21
N ASP A 244 6.54 -28.72 -8.18
CA ASP A 244 5.41 -28.85 -7.25
C ASP A 244 4.37 -29.83 -7.82
N GLU A 245 3.92 -30.79 -7.01
CA GLU A 245 2.97 -31.84 -7.43
C GLU A 245 1.56 -31.63 -6.86
N TYR A 246 1.28 -30.41 -6.37
CA TYR A 246 0.01 -30.01 -5.76
C TYR A 246 -0.72 -28.93 -6.57
N THR A 247 -0.41 -28.77 -7.86
CA THR A 247 -1.03 -27.76 -8.73
C THR A 247 -2.56 -27.81 -8.69
N GLN A 248 -3.16 -29.00 -8.75
CA GLN A 248 -4.61 -29.17 -8.75
C GLN A 248 -5.23 -28.72 -7.42
N GLU A 249 -4.67 -29.17 -6.30
CA GLU A 249 -5.12 -28.79 -4.96
C GLU A 249 -4.98 -27.27 -4.74
N ARG A 250 -3.87 -26.67 -5.20
CA ARG A 250 -3.67 -25.22 -5.12
C ARG A 250 -4.68 -24.44 -5.96
N LEU A 251 -4.99 -24.90 -7.18
CA LEU A 251 -6.01 -24.29 -8.04
C LEU A 251 -7.40 -24.40 -7.40
N MET A 252 -7.73 -25.56 -6.82
CA MET A 252 -8.98 -25.74 -6.08
C MET A 252 -9.05 -24.81 -4.87
N ASP A 253 -7.97 -24.65 -4.12
CA ASP A 253 -7.95 -23.81 -2.92
C ASP A 253 -8.22 -22.33 -3.19
N ILE A 254 -7.73 -21.83 -4.33
CA ILE A 254 -7.87 -20.43 -4.74
C ILE A 254 -9.11 -20.17 -5.59
N ASN A 255 -9.74 -21.21 -6.16
CA ASN A 255 -10.96 -21.10 -6.97
C ASN A 255 -12.20 -20.82 -6.08
N ASP A 256 -12.21 -19.65 -5.46
CA ASP A 256 -13.29 -19.17 -4.61
C ASP A 256 -13.68 -17.73 -4.96
N THR A 257 -14.98 -17.45 -4.81
CA THR A 257 -15.64 -16.18 -5.16
C THR A 257 -15.02 -14.96 -4.46
N MET A 258 -14.52 -15.15 -3.24
CA MET A 258 -13.94 -14.10 -2.42
C MET A 258 -12.40 -14.10 -2.49
N LYS A 259 -11.76 -15.27 -2.49
CA LYS A 259 -10.28 -15.37 -2.53
C LYS A 259 -9.66 -14.84 -3.81
N LEU A 260 -10.18 -15.23 -4.98
CA LEU A 260 -9.61 -14.91 -6.30
C LEU A 260 -10.46 -13.90 -7.08
N TYR A 261 -11.78 -14.12 -7.12
CA TYR A 261 -12.65 -13.41 -8.07
C TYR A 261 -13.04 -11.99 -7.64
N ARG A 262 -12.53 -11.49 -6.51
CA ARG A 262 -12.60 -10.05 -6.17
C ARG A 262 -11.59 -9.20 -6.95
N CYS A 263 -10.68 -9.81 -7.71
CA CYS A 263 -9.86 -9.07 -8.67
C CYS A 263 -10.69 -8.64 -9.89
N HIS A 264 -10.91 -7.32 -10.03
CA HIS A 264 -11.67 -6.70 -11.12
C HIS A 264 -10.78 -6.02 -12.19
N GLY A 265 -9.48 -6.33 -12.24
CA GLY A 265 -8.59 -5.74 -13.26
C GLY A 265 -8.31 -4.25 -13.08
N ILE A 266 -8.24 -3.76 -11.84
CA ILE A 266 -7.99 -2.33 -11.51
C ILE A 266 -6.54 -1.90 -11.81
N MET A 267 -5.60 -2.84 -11.88
CA MET A 267 -4.18 -2.64 -12.24
C MET A 267 -3.30 -1.81 -11.28
N ASN A 268 -3.84 -1.18 -10.23
CA ASN A 268 -3.02 -0.46 -9.23
C ASN A 268 -1.85 -1.29 -8.69
N CYS A 269 -2.04 -2.61 -8.53
CA CYS A 269 -1.04 -3.52 -8.01
C CYS A 269 0.23 -3.58 -8.87
N SER A 270 0.11 -3.59 -10.19
CA SER A 270 1.25 -3.61 -11.11
C SER A 270 1.88 -2.22 -11.24
N VAL A 271 1.06 -1.16 -11.22
CA VAL A 271 1.53 0.25 -11.32
C VAL A 271 2.38 0.68 -10.12
N CYS A 272 2.04 0.21 -8.92
CA CYS A 272 2.76 0.59 -7.69
C CYS A 272 3.88 -0.37 -7.28
N CYS A 273 4.07 -1.50 -7.98
CA CYS A 273 5.07 -2.49 -7.55
C CYS A 273 6.49 -1.89 -7.61
N PRO A 274 7.19 -1.75 -6.48
CA PRO A 274 8.54 -1.14 -6.46
C PRO A 274 9.61 -2.03 -7.12
N LYS A 275 9.27 -3.29 -7.40
CA LYS A 275 10.14 -4.25 -8.10
C LYS A 275 9.79 -4.40 -9.58
N GLY A 276 8.80 -3.65 -10.09
CA GLY A 276 8.36 -3.74 -11.48
C GLY A 276 7.70 -5.08 -11.85
N LEU A 277 7.18 -5.81 -10.87
CA LEU A 277 6.46 -7.08 -11.09
C LEU A 277 5.03 -6.81 -11.54
N ASP A 278 4.40 -7.82 -12.14
CA ASP A 278 3.03 -7.72 -12.65
C ASP A 278 2.06 -8.72 -11.98
N PRO A 279 1.63 -8.44 -10.74
CA PRO A 279 0.64 -9.27 -10.05
C PRO A 279 -0.69 -9.37 -10.82
N ALA A 280 -1.09 -8.32 -11.54
CA ALA A 280 -2.33 -8.36 -12.31
C ALA A 280 -2.29 -9.42 -13.41
N LYS A 281 -1.17 -9.50 -14.16
CA LYS A 281 -0.94 -10.54 -15.16
C LYS A 281 -0.90 -11.94 -14.55
N ALA A 282 -0.23 -12.11 -13.41
CA ALA A 282 -0.22 -13.39 -12.70
C ALA A 282 -1.64 -13.83 -12.29
N ILE A 283 -2.46 -12.92 -11.76
CA ILE A 283 -3.87 -13.23 -11.41
C ILE A 283 -4.70 -13.55 -12.66
N LYS A 284 -4.48 -12.86 -13.77
CA LYS A 284 -5.16 -13.15 -15.03
C LYS A 284 -4.86 -14.57 -15.51
N HIS A 285 -3.57 -14.92 -15.62
CA HIS A 285 -3.17 -16.28 -16.03
C HIS A 285 -3.65 -17.34 -15.05
N MET A 286 -3.67 -17.04 -13.75
CA MET A 286 -4.20 -17.96 -12.75
C MET A 286 -5.70 -18.23 -12.98
N LYS A 287 -6.50 -17.21 -13.31
CA LYS A 287 -7.93 -17.39 -13.65
C LYS A 287 -8.10 -18.23 -14.92
N GLU A 288 -7.25 -18.04 -15.93
CA GLU A 288 -7.24 -18.86 -17.15
C GLU A 288 -6.95 -20.34 -16.82
N LEU A 289 -5.92 -20.62 -15.99
CA LEU A 289 -5.63 -21.98 -15.53
C LEU A 289 -6.78 -22.60 -14.75
N VAL A 290 -7.44 -21.84 -13.87
CA VAL A 290 -8.62 -22.32 -13.14
C VAL A 290 -9.74 -22.69 -14.11
N GLN A 291 -9.98 -21.86 -15.12
CA GLN A 291 -11.01 -22.09 -16.13
C GLN A 291 -10.70 -23.31 -17.01
N GLU A 292 -9.45 -23.48 -17.44
CA GLU A 292 -8.99 -24.65 -18.21
C GLU A 292 -9.14 -25.95 -17.42
N ASN A 293 -8.96 -25.88 -16.09
CA ASN A 293 -9.14 -27.01 -15.18
C ASN A 293 -10.59 -27.13 -14.67
N PHE A 294 -11.54 -26.36 -15.20
CA PHE A 294 -12.95 -26.42 -14.78
C PHE A 294 -13.75 -27.40 -15.65
N SER A 295 -13.97 -28.62 -15.14
CA SER A 295 -14.78 -29.67 -15.78
C SER A 295 -15.82 -30.23 -14.81
N LYS A 296 -16.85 -30.93 -15.32
CA LYS A 296 -17.88 -31.56 -14.45
C LYS A 296 -17.28 -32.55 -13.44
N ASP A 297 -16.24 -33.28 -13.85
CA ASP A 297 -15.54 -34.21 -12.97
C ASP A 297 -14.71 -33.46 -11.92
N ASN A 298 -14.04 -32.38 -12.33
CA ASN A 298 -13.25 -31.55 -11.42
C ASN A 298 -14.12 -30.79 -10.41
N ILE A 299 -15.37 -30.44 -10.75
CA ILE A 299 -16.32 -29.82 -9.79
C ILE A 299 -16.61 -30.76 -8.62
N LYS A 300 -16.84 -32.06 -8.88
CA LYS A 300 -17.07 -33.04 -7.81
C LYS A 300 -15.83 -33.21 -6.94
N VAL A 301 -14.65 -33.33 -7.58
CA VAL A 301 -13.37 -33.42 -6.87
C VAL A 301 -13.13 -32.19 -6.01
N HIS A 302 -13.37 -30.99 -6.56
CA HIS A 302 -13.26 -29.73 -5.84
C HIS A 302 -14.21 -29.67 -4.64
N ALA A 303 -15.49 -30.02 -4.82
CA ALA A 303 -16.46 -30.02 -3.72
C ALA A 303 -16.05 -30.98 -2.58
N ASN A 304 -15.59 -32.18 -2.92
CA ASN A 304 -15.08 -33.14 -1.93
C ASN A 304 -13.82 -32.62 -1.25
N TYR A 305 -12.88 -32.06 -1.99
CA TYR A 305 -11.65 -31.48 -1.45
C TYR A 305 -11.94 -30.36 -0.44
N ILE A 306 -12.85 -29.44 -0.77
CA ILE A 306 -13.26 -28.36 0.13
C ILE A 306 -13.93 -28.93 1.38
N LYS A 307 -14.84 -29.90 1.23
CA LYS A 307 -15.50 -30.58 2.35
C LYS A 307 -14.47 -31.22 3.30
N ASP A 308 -13.56 -32.02 2.77
CA ASP A 308 -12.52 -32.70 3.56
C ASP A 308 -11.63 -31.70 4.29
N LYS A 309 -11.30 -30.57 3.64
CA LYS A 309 -10.50 -29.51 4.25
C LYS A 309 -11.23 -28.82 5.39
N MET A 310 -12.53 -28.56 5.26
CA MET A 310 -13.35 -27.97 6.32
C MET A 310 -13.46 -28.91 7.53
N GLU A 311 -13.74 -30.20 7.31
CA GLU A 311 -13.82 -31.20 8.38
C GLU A 311 -12.49 -31.36 9.13
N ASN A 312 -11.36 -31.29 8.41
CA ASN A 312 -10.03 -31.35 9.04
C ASN A 312 -9.69 -30.07 9.82
N ALA A 313 -10.16 -28.90 9.37
CA ALA A 313 -9.98 -27.65 10.10
C ALA A 313 -10.74 -27.68 11.43
N GLU A 314 -11.99 -28.16 11.43
CA GLU A 314 -12.81 -28.32 12.65
C GLU A 314 -12.13 -29.25 13.66
N LYS A 315 -11.65 -30.41 13.22
CA LYS A 315 -10.91 -31.36 14.07
C LYS A 315 -9.60 -30.80 14.65
N THR A 316 -8.99 -29.83 13.98
CA THR A 316 -7.76 -29.18 14.46
C THR A 316 -8.10 -28.16 15.55
N ILE A 317 -9.17 -27.39 15.35
CA ILE A 317 -9.68 -26.42 16.34
C ILE A 317 -10.12 -27.14 17.63
N ASP A 318 -10.76 -28.30 17.52
CA ASP A 318 -11.18 -29.09 18.69
C ASP A 318 -10.02 -29.74 19.46
N LYS A 319 -8.83 -29.86 18.85
CA LYS A 319 -7.61 -30.35 19.51
C LYS A 319 -6.79 -29.26 20.18
N GLU A 320 -7.01 -28.00 19.82
CA GLU A 320 -6.32 -26.83 20.38
C GLU A 320 -7.12 -26.17 21.53
N LYS A 321 -8.35 -26.62 21.80
CA LYS A 321 -9.17 -26.27 22.97
C LYS A 321 -9.00 -27.29 24.09
#